data_AF-A0A7Y2CPN5-F1
#
_entry.id   AF-A0A7Y2CPN5-F1
#
_cell.length_a   1.000
_cell.length_b   1.000
_cell.length_c   1.000
_cell.angle_alpha   90.00
_cell.angle_beta   90.00
_cell.angle_gamma   90.00
#
_symmetry.space_group_name_H-M   'P 1'
#
loop_
_entity.id
_entity.type
_entity.pdbx_description
1 polymer ?
#
loop_
_entity_poly.entity_id
_entity_poly.type
_entity_poly.pdbx_seq_one_letter_code
_entity_poly.pdbx_strand_id
1 'polypeptide(L)'
;MTASADSPEFSVPDDLFPGTIVILAPHMDDETLACGGTIAALSDKSRILVAFVTDGAMSPAPTFRWQGSPSTSLPAVRKREAENALSTLGVPKDNIYFLDYPDGELSAHVDDLAVRLAEILKSTKPAFVFVPFRYDRHPDHLATYAAAIAASEIATNAPRIVEYFVYYKWRLVSGGDVRDWIRSDCLATVDTSEQRRLKLTALRCYESQTTVREEWQTRAILPPERLGEVSQSPEMFLVHHEEFPGSLIFERGRRWIPLVHRIEPVLKKQKDRFNAFVRLITSAKQTQG
;
A
#
# COMPACT_ATOMS: atom_id res chain seq x y z
N MET A 1 -15.96 24.39 -22.22
CA MET A 1 -16.85 23.22 -22.05
C MET A 1 -16.01 21.98 -22.33
N THR A 2 -15.34 21.45 -21.32
CA THR A 2 -14.58 20.22 -21.39
C THR A 2 -15.50 19.10 -20.91
N ALA A 3 -15.87 18.20 -21.81
CA ALA A 3 -16.56 16.98 -21.43
C ALA A 3 -15.63 16.19 -20.49
N SER A 4 -16.06 16.01 -19.25
CA SER A 4 -15.54 15.01 -18.34
C SER A 4 -15.80 13.65 -18.98
N ALA A 5 -14.75 12.97 -19.43
CA ALA A 5 -14.85 11.55 -19.73
C ALA A 5 -14.82 10.86 -18.36
N ASP A 6 -16.00 10.72 -17.76
CA ASP A 6 -16.19 10.03 -16.49
C ASP A 6 -15.52 8.65 -16.60
N SER A 7 -14.59 8.37 -15.70
CA SER A 7 -14.06 7.01 -15.52
C SER A 7 -15.24 6.07 -15.35
N PRO A 8 -15.22 4.85 -15.94
CA PRO A 8 -16.29 3.89 -15.68
C PRO A 8 -16.38 3.65 -14.18
N GLU A 9 -17.44 4.18 -13.55
CA GLU A 9 -17.80 3.86 -12.17
C GLU A 9 -18.38 2.44 -12.18
N PHE A 10 -17.65 1.51 -11.59
CA PHE A 10 -18.14 0.16 -11.39
C PHE A 10 -18.82 0.13 -10.02
N SER A 11 -20.15 0.00 -10.02
CA SER A 11 -20.97 -0.05 -8.81
C SER A 11 -20.85 -1.38 -8.05
N VAL A 12 -20.35 -2.44 -8.69
CA VAL A 12 -20.23 -3.77 -8.06
C VAL A 12 -18.84 -4.37 -8.34
N PRO A 13 -17.98 -4.55 -7.32
CA PRO A 13 -16.64 -5.11 -7.53
C PRO A 13 -16.61 -6.55 -8.07
N ASP A 14 -17.70 -7.33 -7.92
CA ASP A 14 -17.78 -8.71 -8.44
C ASP A 14 -17.68 -8.79 -9.96
N ASP A 15 -18.28 -7.82 -10.66
CA ASP A 15 -18.22 -7.74 -12.12
C ASP A 15 -16.80 -7.42 -12.59
N LEU A 16 -16.01 -6.79 -11.72
CA LEU A 16 -14.66 -6.33 -12.04
C LEU A 16 -13.61 -7.40 -11.71
N PHE A 17 -13.78 -8.12 -10.60
CA PHE A 17 -12.80 -9.05 -10.06
C PHE A 17 -13.38 -10.43 -9.65
N PRO A 18 -13.87 -11.24 -10.62
CA PRO A 18 -14.36 -12.57 -10.30
C PRO A 18 -13.24 -13.59 -10.04
N GLY A 19 -13.50 -14.57 -9.16
CA GLY A 19 -12.66 -15.77 -9.03
C GLY A 19 -11.64 -15.70 -7.89
N THR A 20 -10.41 -16.15 -8.14
CA THR A 20 -9.35 -16.14 -7.11
C THR A 20 -8.48 -14.90 -7.24
N ILE A 21 -8.30 -14.18 -6.15
CA ILE A 21 -7.53 -12.94 -6.08
C ILE A 21 -6.41 -13.11 -5.07
N VAL A 22 -5.18 -12.78 -5.48
CA VAL A 22 -4.03 -12.69 -4.57
C VAL A 22 -3.67 -11.23 -4.40
N ILE A 23 -3.71 -10.72 -3.16
CA ILE A 23 -3.30 -9.37 -2.81
C ILE A 23 -1.90 -9.42 -2.19
N LEU A 24 -0.94 -8.77 -2.83
CA LEU A 24 0.43 -8.67 -2.35
C LEU A 24 0.57 -7.36 -1.59
N ALA A 25 0.67 -7.44 -0.27
CA ALA A 25 0.74 -6.31 0.66
C ALA A 25 2.17 -6.19 1.22
N PRO A 26 2.93 -5.14 0.86
CA PRO A 26 4.27 -4.92 1.40
C PRO A 26 4.29 -4.96 2.94
N HIS A 27 3.34 -4.28 3.57
CA HIS A 27 3.19 -4.17 5.02
C HIS A 27 1.80 -4.61 5.50
N MET A 28 1.72 -4.99 6.78
CA MET A 28 0.46 -5.35 7.44
C MET A 28 -0.40 -4.12 7.72
N ASP A 29 -1.26 -3.77 6.76
CA ASP A 29 -2.29 -2.71 6.76
C ASP A 29 -2.59 -2.23 5.33
N ASP A 30 -1.63 -2.36 4.41
CA ASP A 30 -1.73 -1.89 3.02
C ASP A 30 -2.96 -2.43 2.29
N GLU A 31 -3.26 -3.72 2.44
CA GLU A 31 -4.40 -4.38 1.82
C GLU A 31 -5.72 -3.81 2.35
N THR A 32 -5.80 -3.52 3.65
CA THR A 32 -7.01 -2.98 4.25
C THR A 32 -7.16 -1.50 3.91
N LEU A 33 -6.05 -0.74 3.85
CA LEU A 33 -6.02 0.66 3.46
C LEU A 33 -6.54 0.85 2.03
N ALA A 34 -5.99 0.08 1.10
CA ALA A 34 -6.25 0.26 -0.33
C ALA A 34 -7.42 -0.57 -0.86
N CYS A 35 -7.68 -1.74 -0.27
CA CYS A 35 -8.61 -2.74 -0.80
C CYS A 35 -9.65 -3.24 0.21
N GLY A 36 -9.66 -2.75 1.47
CA GLY A 36 -10.47 -3.34 2.53
C GLY A 36 -11.98 -3.38 2.25
N GLY A 37 -12.51 -2.39 1.54
CA GLY A 37 -13.91 -2.37 1.11
C GLY A 37 -14.17 -3.39 0.01
N THR A 38 -13.28 -3.47 -0.98
CA THR A 38 -13.34 -4.48 -2.05
C THR A 38 -13.22 -5.90 -1.48
N ILE A 39 -12.30 -6.14 -0.55
CA ILE A 39 -12.16 -7.44 0.13
C ILE A 39 -13.47 -7.82 0.80
N ALA A 40 -14.06 -6.93 1.60
CA ALA A 40 -15.34 -7.20 2.29
C ALA A 40 -16.52 -7.40 1.32
N ALA A 41 -16.50 -6.78 0.15
CA ALA A 41 -17.55 -6.94 -0.85
C ALA A 41 -17.45 -8.30 -1.59
N LEU A 42 -16.22 -8.82 -1.71
CA LEU A 42 -15.90 -10.01 -2.50
C LEU A 42 -15.72 -11.29 -1.66
N SER A 43 -15.51 -11.20 -0.35
CA SER A 43 -15.08 -12.33 0.49
C SER A 43 -16.00 -13.56 0.44
N ASP A 44 -17.31 -13.35 0.25
CA ASP A 44 -18.31 -14.42 0.18
C ASP A 44 -18.52 -14.95 -1.26
N LYS A 45 -17.89 -14.34 -2.26
CA LYS A 45 -18.14 -14.56 -3.68
C LYS A 45 -16.90 -14.99 -4.46
N SER A 46 -15.73 -14.57 -3.99
CA SER A 46 -14.42 -14.80 -4.58
C SER A 46 -13.45 -15.31 -3.54
N ARG A 47 -12.46 -16.10 -3.96
CA ARG A 47 -11.41 -16.57 -3.05
C ARG A 47 -10.34 -15.49 -2.92
N ILE A 48 -10.32 -14.80 -1.80
CA ILE A 48 -9.30 -13.79 -1.49
C ILE A 48 -8.16 -14.42 -0.73
N LEU A 49 -6.93 -14.22 -1.22
CA LEU A 49 -5.68 -14.54 -0.53
C LEU A 49 -4.86 -13.27 -0.36
N VAL A 50 -4.19 -13.13 0.79
CA VAL A 50 -3.33 -11.98 1.08
C VAL A 50 -1.94 -12.49 1.44
N ALA A 51 -0.92 -11.98 0.78
CA ALA A 51 0.47 -12.23 1.12
C ALA A 51 1.11 -10.94 1.64
N PHE A 52 1.40 -10.93 2.94
CA PHE A 52 2.20 -9.90 3.58
C PHE A 52 3.68 -10.18 3.33
N VAL A 53 4.35 -9.22 2.70
CA VAL A 53 5.70 -9.42 2.20
C VAL A 53 6.74 -9.22 3.31
N THR A 54 6.64 -8.13 4.05
CA THR A 54 7.59 -7.81 5.12
C THR A 54 7.09 -8.24 6.50
N ASP A 55 8.00 -8.24 7.47
CA ASP A 55 7.69 -8.47 8.89
C ASP A 55 7.09 -7.24 9.61
N GLY A 56 7.09 -6.07 8.96
CA GLY A 56 6.55 -4.82 9.49
C GLY A 56 7.30 -4.28 10.72
N ALA A 57 8.55 -4.70 10.94
CA ALA A 57 9.33 -4.39 12.15
C ALA A 57 9.71 -2.91 12.29
N MET A 58 9.62 -2.11 11.21
CA MET A 58 10.16 -0.74 11.15
C MET A 58 9.06 0.33 11.14
N SER A 59 7.80 -0.03 11.36
CA SER A 59 6.71 0.94 11.56
C SER A 59 5.80 0.55 12.73
N PRO A 60 5.64 1.40 13.75
CA PRO A 60 6.26 2.73 13.87
C PRO A 60 7.77 2.62 14.18
N ALA A 61 8.55 3.57 13.67
CA ALA A 61 9.95 3.77 14.04
C ALA A 61 10.25 5.21 14.46
N PRO A 62 11.18 5.42 15.41
CA PRO A 62 11.55 6.76 15.83
C PRO A 62 12.26 7.50 14.69
N THR A 63 12.07 8.82 14.65
CA THR A 63 12.77 9.66 13.66
C THR A 63 14.29 9.61 13.87
N PHE A 64 14.72 9.48 15.12
CA PHE A 64 16.12 9.36 15.49
C PHE A 64 16.39 8.11 16.32
N ARG A 65 17.48 7.41 16.01
CA ARG A 65 17.86 6.17 16.68
C ARG A 65 18.09 6.30 18.19
N TRP A 66 18.44 7.50 18.68
CA TRP A 66 18.63 7.73 20.12
C TRP A 66 17.31 7.91 20.89
N GLN A 67 16.18 8.10 20.21
CA GLN A 67 14.87 8.21 20.85
C GLN A 67 14.30 6.85 21.27
N GLY A 68 14.85 5.76 20.71
CA GLY A 68 14.42 4.40 20.98
C GLY A 68 14.63 3.50 19.78
N SER A 69 14.01 2.34 19.82
CA SER A 69 13.91 1.42 18.68
C SER A 69 12.56 0.71 18.74
N PRO A 70 12.02 0.27 17.60
CA PRO A 70 10.81 -0.53 17.60
C PRO A 70 10.96 -1.77 18.49
N SER A 71 9.88 -2.17 19.15
CA SER A 71 9.86 -3.40 19.94
C SER A 71 10.19 -4.62 19.08
N THR A 72 11.02 -5.53 19.60
CA THR A 72 11.32 -6.81 18.93
C THR A 72 10.10 -7.72 18.81
N SER A 73 9.03 -7.45 19.57
CA SER A 73 7.75 -8.17 19.46
C SER A 73 6.81 -7.62 18.39
N LEU A 74 7.14 -6.45 17.79
CA LEU A 74 6.27 -5.74 16.86
C LEU A 74 5.84 -6.59 15.65
N PRO A 75 6.72 -7.40 15.01
CA PRO A 75 6.29 -8.28 13.92
C PRO A 75 5.17 -9.24 14.31
N ALA A 76 5.30 -9.90 15.47
CA ALA A 76 4.29 -10.84 15.95
C ALA A 76 2.97 -10.14 16.29
N VAL A 77 3.04 -8.91 16.82
CA VAL A 77 1.86 -8.06 17.05
C VAL A 77 1.18 -7.74 15.73
N ARG A 78 1.92 -7.24 14.74
CA ARG A 78 1.36 -6.85 13.43
C ARG A 78 0.76 -8.03 12.66
N LYS A 79 1.34 -9.22 12.75
CA LYS A 79 0.73 -10.46 12.20
C LYS A 79 -0.63 -10.74 12.81
N ARG A 80 -0.76 -10.64 14.15
CA ARG A 80 -2.04 -10.85 14.84
C ARG A 80 -3.06 -9.76 14.48
N GLU A 81 -2.61 -8.51 14.40
CA GLU A 81 -3.46 -7.39 13.97
C GLU A 81 -3.99 -7.63 12.54
N ALA A 82 -3.15 -8.11 11.62
CA ALA A 82 -3.54 -8.46 10.26
C ALA A 82 -4.52 -9.63 10.19
N GLU A 83 -4.28 -10.70 10.94
CA GLU A 83 -5.22 -11.83 11.03
C GLU A 83 -6.60 -11.37 11.53
N ASN A 84 -6.65 -10.49 12.54
CA ASN A 84 -7.90 -9.94 13.06
C ASN A 84 -8.61 -9.02 12.05
N ALA A 85 -7.85 -8.17 11.36
CA ALA A 85 -8.37 -7.29 10.32
C ALA A 85 -8.98 -8.11 9.17
N LEU A 86 -8.24 -9.08 8.66
CA LEU A 86 -8.68 -9.94 7.56
C LEU A 86 -9.84 -10.85 7.95
N SER A 87 -9.87 -11.36 9.18
CA SER A 87 -11.04 -12.07 9.70
C SER A 87 -12.29 -11.16 9.74
N THR A 88 -12.13 -9.88 10.05
CA THR A 88 -13.23 -8.90 10.04
C THR A 88 -13.75 -8.66 8.62
N LEU A 89 -12.89 -8.77 7.61
CA LEU A 89 -13.22 -8.62 6.20
C LEU A 89 -13.65 -9.94 5.53
N GLY A 90 -13.82 -11.03 6.29
CA GLY A 90 -14.28 -12.32 5.78
C GLY A 90 -13.19 -13.21 5.15
N VAL A 91 -11.91 -12.86 5.29
CA VAL A 91 -10.79 -13.67 4.77
C VAL A 91 -10.36 -14.71 5.82
N PRO A 92 -10.38 -16.02 5.49
CA PRO A 92 -9.99 -17.06 6.44
C PRO A 92 -8.47 -17.07 6.65
N LYS A 93 -8.04 -17.48 7.84
CA LYS A 93 -6.62 -17.51 8.23
C LYS A 93 -5.74 -18.32 7.27
N ASP A 94 -6.26 -19.42 6.72
CA ASP A 94 -5.53 -20.28 5.78
C ASP A 94 -5.24 -19.62 4.42
N ASN A 95 -5.88 -18.46 4.14
CA ASN A 95 -5.62 -17.67 2.95
C ASN A 95 -4.61 -16.52 3.20
N ILE A 96 -3.99 -16.46 4.37
CA ILE A 96 -3.03 -15.42 4.75
C ILE A 96 -1.61 -16.00 4.72
N TYR A 97 -0.73 -15.37 3.96
CA TYR A 97 0.68 -15.71 3.88
C TYR A 97 1.51 -14.60 4.53
N PHE A 98 2.49 -14.98 5.35
CA PHE A 98 3.51 -14.08 5.88
C PHE A 98 4.86 -14.53 5.34
N LEU A 99 5.53 -13.67 4.55
CA LEU A 99 6.79 -14.02 3.88
C LEU A 99 8.03 -13.60 4.67
N ASP A 100 7.86 -12.74 5.68
CA ASP A 100 8.84 -12.37 6.71
C ASP A 100 10.15 -11.79 6.18
N TYR A 101 10.10 -11.08 5.05
CA TYR A 101 11.26 -10.30 4.63
C TYR A 101 11.46 -9.08 5.55
N PRO A 102 12.71 -8.59 5.71
CA PRO A 102 12.96 -7.44 6.57
C PRO A 102 12.30 -6.16 6.04
N ASP A 103 11.49 -5.51 6.87
CA ASP A 103 10.85 -4.22 6.57
C ASP A 103 11.91 -3.13 6.26
N GLY A 104 11.76 -2.47 5.11
CA GLY A 104 12.66 -1.44 4.59
C GLY A 104 13.83 -1.96 3.73
N GLU A 105 14.00 -3.28 3.57
CA GLU A 105 15.14 -3.88 2.87
C GLU A 105 14.76 -4.67 1.62
N LEU A 106 13.49 -4.68 1.19
CA LEU A 106 13.03 -5.54 0.08
C LEU A 106 13.75 -5.34 -1.25
N SER A 107 14.30 -4.15 -1.49
CA SER A 107 15.09 -3.89 -2.71
C SER A 107 16.27 -4.86 -2.91
N ALA A 108 16.80 -5.44 -1.83
CA ALA A 108 17.88 -6.43 -1.89
C ALA A 108 17.36 -7.87 -2.09
N HIS A 109 16.05 -8.08 -2.04
CA HIS A 109 15.40 -9.40 -2.03
C HIS A 109 14.45 -9.63 -3.21
N VAL A 110 14.43 -8.74 -4.21
CA VAL A 110 13.45 -8.79 -5.33
C VAL A 110 13.47 -10.15 -6.05
N ASP A 111 14.65 -10.70 -6.35
CA ASP A 111 14.77 -11.96 -7.08
C ASP A 111 14.27 -13.16 -6.25
N ASP A 112 14.65 -13.25 -4.98
CA ASP A 112 14.17 -14.29 -4.05
C ASP A 112 12.65 -14.19 -3.82
N LEU A 113 12.17 -12.95 -3.66
CA LEU A 113 10.74 -12.67 -3.54
C LEU A 113 9.97 -13.09 -4.79
N ALA A 114 10.49 -12.82 -5.99
CA ALA A 114 9.85 -13.22 -7.23
C ALA A 114 9.68 -14.75 -7.32
N VAL A 115 10.68 -15.53 -6.89
CA VAL A 115 10.58 -16.99 -6.85
C VAL A 115 9.51 -17.45 -5.86
N ARG A 116 9.51 -16.92 -4.63
CA ARG A 116 8.50 -17.26 -3.60
C ARG A 116 7.08 -16.87 -4.04
N LEU A 117 6.91 -15.70 -4.63
CA LEU A 117 5.63 -15.27 -5.17
C LEU A 117 5.18 -16.17 -6.33
N ALA A 118 6.09 -16.59 -7.22
CA ALA A 118 5.74 -17.49 -8.30
C ALA A 118 5.20 -18.83 -7.80
N GLU A 119 5.70 -19.36 -6.67
CA GLU A 119 5.15 -20.57 -6.03
C GLU A 119 3.71 -20.36 -5.53
N ILE A 120 3.43 -19.20 -4.92
CA ILE A 120 2.07 -18.82 -4.52
C ILE A 120 1.17 -18.72 -5.75
N LEU A 121 1.62 -18.05 -6.82
CA LEU A 121 0.83 -17.89 -8.04
C LEU A 121 0.56 -19.24 -8.75
N LYS A 122 1.54 -20.15 -8.77
CA LYS A 122 1.38 -21.50 -9.34
C LYS A 122 0.40 -22.36 -8.56
N SER A 123 0.46 -22.31 -7.23
CA SER A 123 -0.40 -23.12 -6.35
C SER A 123 -1.83 -22.59 -6.27
N THR A 124 -2.01 -21.27 -6.29
CA THR A 124 -3.32 -20.63 -6.15
C THR A 124 -4.03 -20.37 -7.48
N LYS A 125 -3.28 -20.28 -8.58
CA LYS A 125 -3.78 -19.99 -9.94
C LYS A 125 -4.77 -18.82 -9.97
N PRO A 126 -4.36 -17.63 -9.49
CA PRO A 126 -5.29 -16.51 -9.35
C PRO A 126 -5.72 -15.98 -10.71
N ALA A 127 -6.95 -15.48 -10.79
CA ALA A 127 -7.42 -14.70 -11.92
C ALA A 127 -6.83 -13.28 -11.88
N PHE A 128 -6.61 -12.74 -10.67
CA PHE A 128 -6.08 -11.40 -10.45
C PHE A 128 -4.97 -11.39 -9.40
N VAL A 129 -3.95 -10.57 -9.63
CA VAL A 129 -2.93 -10.26 -8.63
C VAL A 129 -2.92 -8.76 -8.38
N PHE A 130 -3.19 -8.38 -7.14
CA PHE A 130 -3.25 -7.01 -6.69
C PHE A 130 -1.87 -6.63 -6.15
N VAL A 131 -1.28 -5.58 -6.68
CA VAL A 131 0.08 -5.13 -6.37
C VAL A 131 0.12 -3.64 -6.05
N PRO A 132 1.10 -3.14 -5.30
CA PRO A 132 1.26 -1.70 -5.14
C PRO A 132 1.48 -0.98 -6.47
N PHE A 133 1.07 0.29 -6.53
CA PHE A 133 1.28 1.15 -7.68
C PHE A 133 2.75 1.20 -8.13
N ARG A 134 3.01 1.08 -9.43
CA ARG A 134 4.36 1.02 -10.01
C ARG A 134 5.20 2.29 -9.81
N TYR A 135 4.57 3.41 -9.41
CA TYR A 135 5.23 4.64 -9.00
C TYR A 135 4.96 4.98 -7.52
N ASP A 136 4.67 4.01 -6.65
CA ASP A 136 4.55 4.25 -5.22
C ASP A 136 5.84 4.86 -4.63
N ARG A 137 5.73 5.49 -3.45
CA ARG A 137 6.83 6.20 -2.80
C ARG A 137 7.64 5.34 -1.84
N HIS A 138 7.11 4.19 -1.44
CA HIS A 138 7.83 3.31 -0.52
C HIS A 138 8.74 2.34 -1.31
N PRO A 139 10.03 2.21 -0.95
CA PRO A 139 10.93 1.25 -1.61
C PRO A 139 10.40 -0.19 -1.60
N ASP A 140 9.81 -0.63 -0.48
CA ASP A 140 9.21 -1.97 -0.38
C ASP A 140 8.00 -2.17 -1.29
N HIS A 141 7.22 -1.12 -1.54
CA HIS A 141 6.10 -1.17 -2.49
C HIS A 141 6.63 -1.36 -3.92
N LEU A 142 7.67 -0.60 -4.30
CA LEU A 142 8.31 -0.71 -5.61
C LEU A 142 8.97 -2.08 -5.81
N ALA A 143 9.63 -2.61 -4.77
CA ALA A 143 10.25 -3.93 -4.79
C ALA A 143 9.20 -5.05 -4.91
N THR A 144 8.09 -4.93 -4.18
CA THR A 144 6.96 -5.88 -4.27
C THR A 144 6.34 -5.86 -5.67
N TYR A 145 6.11 -4.68 -6.24
CA TYR A 145 5.65 -4.55 -7.63
C TYR A 145 6.60 -5.28 -8.60
N ALA A 146 7.91 -4.97 -8.54
CA ALA A 146 8.90 -5.57 -9.43
C ALA A 146 8.95 -7.11 -9.31
N ALA A 147 8.95 -7.61 -8.07
CA ALA A 147 8.95 -9.05 -7.81
C ALA A 147 7.67 -9.73 -8.30
N ALA A 148 6.51 -9.08 -8.20
CA ALA A 148 5.23 -9.62 -8.67
C ALA A 148 5.16 -9.73 -10.21
N ILE A 149 5.72 -8.77 -10.93
CA ILE A 149 5.84 -8.84 -12.40
C ILE A 149 6.74 -10.02 -12.78
N ALA A 150 7.94 -10.10 -12.21
CA ALA A 150 8.86 -11.23 -12.46
C ALA A 150 8.23 -12.59 -12.06
N ALA A 151 7.51 -12.64 -10.94
CA ALA A 151 6.82 -13.84 -10.49
C ALA A 151 5.75 -14.32 -11.48
N SER A 152 5.02 -13.38 -12.10
CA SER A 152 4.00 -13.71 -13.09
C SER A 152 4.61 -14.33 -14.35
N GLU A 153 5.76 -13.81 -14.80
CA GLU A 153 6.54 -14.40 -15.90
C GLU A 153 7.04 -15.81 -15.55
N ILE A 154 7.60 -16.01 -14.34
CA ILE A 154 8.08 -17.32 -13.86
C ILE A 154 6.94 -18.33 -13.67
N ALA A 155 5.76 -17.85 -13.24
CA ALA A 155 4.59 -18.69 -13.00
C ALA A 155 4.03 -19.29 -14.29
N THR A 156 4.34 -18.70 -15.46
CA THR A 156 3.73 -19.04 -16.76
C THR A 156 2.19 -18.98 -16.76
N ASN A 157 1.61 -18.41 -15.71
CA ASN A 157 0.22 -18.01 -15.62
C ASN A 157 0.15 -16.53 -15.97
N ALA A 158 -0.90 -16.12 -16.67
CA ALA A 158 -1.16 -14.71 -16.97
C ALA A 158 -2.32 -14.19 -16.09
N PRO A 159 -2.14 -14.04 -14.76
CA PRO A 159 -3.14 -13.35 -13.97
C PRO A 159 -3.21 -11.90 -14.44
N ARG A 160 -4.40 -11.31 -14.35
CA ARG A 160 -4.55 -9.88 -14.60
C ARG A 160 -3.92 -9.12 -13.44
N ILE A 161 -2.92 -8.29 -13.73
CA ILE A 161 -2.30 -7.43 -12.73
C ILE A 161 -3.19 -6.21 -12.50
N VAL A 162 -3.46 -5.94 -11.22
CA VAL A 162 -4.24 -4.80 -10.75
C VAL A 162 -3.39 -4.02 -9.77
N GLU A 163 -3.18 -2.74 -10.00
CA GLU A 163 -2.38 -1.92 -9.09
C GLU A 163 -3.28 -1.12 -8.14
N TYR A 164 -2.96 -1.15 -6.85
CA TYR A 164 -3.65 -0.39 -5.82
C TYR A 164 -2.76 0.72 -5.25
N PHE A 165 -3.37 1.70 -4.58
CA PHE A 165 -2.70 2.93 -4.16
C PHE A 165 -2.68 3.09 -2.64
N VAL A 166 -1.48 3.15 -2.05
CA VAL A 166 -1.30 3.48 -0.62
C VAL A 166 -0.70 4.88 -0.47
N TYR A 167 0.46 5.14 -1.09
CA TYR A 167 1.17 6.42 -1.00
C TYR A 167 0.97 7.31 -2.23
N TYR A 168 -0.29 7.58 -2.57
CA TYR A 168 -0.69 8.39 -3.73
C TYR A 168 -0.63 9.92 -3.51
N LYS A 169 -0.51 10.38 -2.26
CA LYS A 169 -0.44 11.83 -1.94
C LYS A 169 0.96 12.41 -2.10
N TRP A 170 1.14 13.30 -3.07
CA TRP A 170 2.44 13.78 -3.56
C TRP A 170 2.54 15.30 -3.47
N ARG A 171 3.58 15.86 -2.83
CA ARG A 171 3.63 17.30 -2.54
C ARG A 171 3.96 18.15 -3.77
N LEU A 172 4.76 17.63 -4.71
CA LEU A 172 5.17 18.35 -5.92
C LEU A 172 4.27 18.06 -7.13
N VAL A 173 3.18 17.30 -6.93
CA VAL A 173 2.13 17.09 -7.94
C VAL A 173 1.04 18.10 -7.69
N SER A 174 0.62 18.84 -8.73
CA SER A 174 -0.50 19.78 -8.60
C SER A 174 -1.77 19.01 -8.23
N GLY A 175 -2.51 19.52 -7.24
CA GLY A 175 -3.66 18.84 -6.64
C GLY A 175 -3.29 17.90 -5.48
N GLY A 176 -2.03 17.50 -5.36
CA GLY A 176 -1.55 16.69 -4.24
C GLY A 176 -1.85 15.20 -4.36
N ASP A 177 -2.53 14.75 -5.41
CA ASP A 177 -2.87 13.34 -5.68
C ASP A 177 -2.36 12.93 -7.06
N VAL A 178 -1.56 11.88 -7.13
CA VAL A 178 -1.03 11.37 -8.40
C VAL A 178 -2.10 10.66 -9.25
N ARG A 179 -3.19 10.20 -8.62
CA ARG A 179 -4.29 9.51 -9.32
C ARG A 179 -5.00 10.43 -10.30
N ASP A 180 -5.10 11.73 -9.98
CA ASP A 180 -5.67 12.79 -10.84
C ASP A 180 -4.85 13.07 -12.12
N TRP A 181 -3.72 12.39 -12.30
CA TRP A 181 -2.85 12.49 -13.47
C TRP A 181 -2.86 11.21 -14.32
N ILE A 182 -3.45 10.14 -13.81
CA ILE A 182 -3.64 8.88 -14.52
C ILE A 182 -4.85 9.02 -15.44
N ARG A 183 -4.79 8.39 -16.61
CA ARG A 183 -5.92 8.38 -17.55
C ARG A 183 -7.14 7.71 -16.90
N SER A 184 -8.32 8.32 -17.05
CA SER A 184 -9.56 7.80 -16.47
C SER A 184 -9.97 6.44 -17.05
N ASP A 185 -9.59 6.14 -18.30
CA ASP A 185 -9.83 4.85 -18.96
C ASP A 185 -8.96 3.69 -18.43
N CYS A 186 -7.91 4.00 -17.66
CA CYS A 186 -7.04 3.02 -17.02
C CYS A 186 -7.40 2.79 -15.55
N LEU A 187 -8.28 3.61 -14.98
CA LEU A 187 -8.67 3.57 -13.58
C LEU A 187 -10.06 2.97 -13.44
N ALA A 188 -10.15 1.93 -12.64
CA ALA A 188 -11.41 1.41 -12.13
C ALA A 188 -11.67 1.99 -10.74
N THR A 189 -12.84 2.57 -10.55
CA THR A 189 -13.31 3.07 -9.25
C THR A 189 -14.38 2.13 -8.74
N VAL A 190 -14.20 1.67 -7.50
CA VAL A 190 -15.13 0.77 -6.80
C VAL A 190 -15.77 1.54 -5.66
N ASP A 191 -17.11 1.66 -5.70
CA ASP A 191 -17.86 2.20 -4.58
C ASP A 191 -17.90 1.16 -3.44
N THR A 192 -17.30 1.52 -2.30
CA THR A 192 -17.25 0.69 -1.09
C THR A 192 -18.04 1.31 0.06
N SER A 193 -19.02 2.17 -0.25
CA SER A 193 -19.82 2.88 0.75
C SER A 193 -20.56 1.93 1.69
N GLU A 194 -21.07 0.80 1.18
CA GLU A 194 -21.74 -0.22 1.99
C GLU A 194 -20.77 -0.94 2.95
N GLN A 195 -19.52 -1.17 2.50
CA GLN A 195 -18.49 -1.87 3.25
C GLN A 195 -17.69 -0.94 4.18
N ARG A 196 -17.93 0.38 4.12
CA ARG A 196 -17.21 1.40 4.92
C ARG A 196 -17.08 1.05 6.40
N ARG A 197 -18.16 0.55 7.02
CA ARG A 197 -18.16 0.19 8.46
C ARG A 197 -17.24 -1.00 8.75
N LEU A 198 -17.25 -2.01 7.89
CA LEU A 198 -16.36 -3.17 8.02
C LEU A 198 -14.91 -2.77 7.76
N LYS A 199 -14.63 -2.01 6.70
CA LYS A 199 -13.30 -1.46 6.40
C LYS A 199 -12.75 -0.67 7.58
N LEU A 200 -13.54 0.24 8.16
CA LEU A 200 -13.12 1.01 9.34
C LEU A 200 -12.86 0.13 10.57
N THR A 201 -13.63 -0.94 10.75
CA THR A 201 -13.44 -1.88 11.87
C THR A 201 -12.13 -2.67 11.69
N ALA A 202 -11.88 -3.19 10.48
CA ALA A 202 -10.64 -3.86 10.14
C ALA A 202 -9.41 -2.94 10.28
N LEU A 203 -9.50 -1.68 9.82
CA LEU A 203 -8.42 -0.69 9.99
C LEU A 203 -8.05 -0.46 11.45
N ARG A 204 -9.03 -0.51 12.36
CA ARG A 204 -8.80 -0.33 13.80
C ARG A 204 -8.12 -1.53 14.46
N CYS A 205 -8.10 -2.70 13.82
CA CYS A 205 -7.34 -3.85 14.31
C CYS A 205 -5.83 -3.59 14.28
N TYR A 206 -5.35 -2.71 13.40
CA TYR A 206 -3.95 -2.28 13.31
C TYR A 206 -3.59 -1.26 14.40
N GLU A 207 -3.78 -1.63 15.67
CA GLU A 207 -3.56 -0.75 16.81
C GLU A 207 -2.11 -0.23 16.88
N SER A 208 -1.12 -1.03 16.46
CA SER A 208 0.27 -0.59 16.35
C SER A 208 0.46 0.64 15.44
N GLN A 209 -0.42 0.80 14.45
CA GLN A 209 -0.39 1.92 13.50
C GLN A 209 -1.38 3.01 13.88
N THR A 210 -2.52 2.67 14.49
CA THR A 210 -3.62 3.60 14.77
C THR A 210 -3.57 4.24 16.16
N THR A 211 -2.70 3.76 17.03
CA THR A 211 -2.50 4.30 18.38
C THR A 211 -1.06 4.75 18.60
N VAL A 212 -0.86 5.60 19.61
CA VAL A 212 0.47 5.95 20.13
C VAL A 212 0.81 4.92 21.19
N ARG A 213 1.86 4.12 20.97
CA ARG A 213 2.28 3.05 21.87
C ARG A 213 3.65 3.28 22.50
N GLU A 214 4.41 4.22 21.94
CA GLU A 214 5.79 4.48 22.32
C GLU A 214 5.98 5.93 22.77
N GLU A 215 6.84 6.17 23.76
CA GLU A 215 7.06 7.52 24.33
C GLU A 215 7.62 8.52 23.31
N TRP A 216 8.35 8.03 22.31
CA TRP A 216 8.95 8.84 21.24
C TRP A 216 7.96 9.16 20.11
N GLN A 217 6.78 8.52 20.07
CA GLN A 217 5.76 8.81 19.08
C GLN A 217 5.01 10.09 19.47
N THR A 218 4.99 11.07 18.56
CA THR A 218 4.18 12.28 18.73
C THR A 218 2.74 12.11 18.26
N ARG A 219 2.47 11.08 17.44
CA ARG A 219 1.16 10.74 16.88
C ARG A 219 1.16 9.31 16.36
N ALA A 220 -0.02 8.73 16.20
CA ALA A 220 -0.22 7.48 15.47
C ALA A 220 0.25 7.60 14.01
N ILE A 221 0.68 6.48 13.42
CA ILE A 221 1.05 6.42 11.98
C ILE A 221 -0.19 6.63 11.12
N LEU A 222 -1.31 6.01 11.50
CA LEU A 222 -2.62 6.11 10.88
C LEU A 222 -3.60 6.80 11.85
N PRO A 223 -3.59 8.14 11.94
CA PRO A 223 -4.47 8.84 12.86
C PRO A 223 -5.95 8.76 12.40
N PRO A 224 -6.92 9.03 13.30
CA PRO A 224 -8.34 8.86 13.02
C PRO A 224 -8.84 9.61 11.77
N GLU A 225 -8.28 10.78 11.47
CA GLU A 225 -8.64 11.55 10.28
C GLU A 225 -8.26 10.79 9.00
N ARG A 226 -7.11 10.11 8.99
CA ARG A 226 -6.68 9.31 7.85
C ARG A 226 -7.57 8.07 7.69
N LEU A 227 -7.94 7.42 8.79
CA LEU A 227 -8.89 6.29 8.76
C LEU A 227 -10.27 6.73 8.23
N GLY A 228 -10.74 7.90 8.65
CA GLY A 228 -11.97 8.51 8.15
C GLY A 228 -11.89 8.73 6.64
N GLU A 229 -10.81 9.34 6.16
CA GLU A 229 -10.59 9.63 4.74
C GLU A 229 -10.59 8.36 3.87
N VAL A 230 -9.78 7.36 4.22
CA VAL A 230 -9.64 6.14 3.40
C VAL A 230 -10.85 5.21 3.48
N SER A 231 -11.66 5.32 4.53
CA SER A 231 -12.91 4.55 4.65
C SER A 231 -14.11 5.22 3.95
N GLN A 232 -14.04 6.53 3.69
CA GLN A 232 -15.08 7.28 2.98
C GLN A 232 -14.82 7.38 1.48
N SER A 233 -13.55 7.36 1.08
CA SER A 233 -13.18 7.46 -0.33
C SER A 233 -13.47 6.15 -1.06
N PRO A 234 -13.92 6.20 -2.32
CA PRO A 234 -13.98 5.00 -3.15
C PRO A 234 -12.58 4.42 -3.34
N GLU A 235 -12.52 3.10 -3.52
CA GLU A 235 -11.27 2.41 -3.80
C GLU A 235 -10.96 2.50 -5.30
N MET A 236 -9.71 2.77 -5.63
CA MET A 236 -9.28 2.97 -7.00
C MET A 236 -8.20 1.96 -7.36
N PHE A 237 -8.31 1.42 -8.55
CA PHE A 237 -7.42 0.39 -9.07
C PHE A 237 -6.98 0.76 -10.47
N LEU A 238 -5.69 0.59 -10.76
CA LEU A 238 -5.18 0.63 -12.12
C LEU A 238 -5.20 -0.79 -12.68
N VAL A 239 -6.10 -1.08 -13.60
CA VAL A 239 -6.14 -2.38 -14.25
C VAL A 239 -5.12 -2.37 -15.39
N HIS A 240 -4.13 -3.27 -15.36
CA HIS A 240 -3.04 -3.24 -16.34
C HIS A 240 -3.58 -3.38 -17.77
N HIS A 241 -3.16 -2.45 -18.63
CA HIS A 241 -3.45 -2.47 -20.07
C HIS A 241 -2.12 -2.50 -20.82
N GLU A 242 -1.91 -3.52 -21.66
CA GLU A 242 -0.66 -3.70 -22.40
C GLU A 242 -0.31 -2.50 -23.29
N GLU A 243 -1.32 -1.74 -23.73
CA GLU A 243 -1.13 -0.53 -24.55
C GLU A 243 -0.53 0.66 -23.78
N PHE A 244 -0.57 0.65 -22.45
CA PHE A 244 -0.11 1.76 -21.61
C PHE A 244 0.98 1.32 -20.61
N PRO A 245 2.16 0.89 -21.09
CA PRO A 245 3.27 0.53 -20.22
C PRO A 245 3.90 1.77 -19.56
N GLY A 246 4.52 1.56 -18.40
CA GLY A 246 5.32 2.57 -17.74
C GLY A 246 4.58 3.89 -17.50
N SER A 247 5.13 4.99 -17.99
CA SER A 247 4.59 6.35 -17.80
C SER A 247 3.47 6.71 -18.79
N LEU A 248 3.09 5.81 -19.70
CA LEU A 248 2.03 6.08 -20.68
C LEU A 248 0.63 6.09 -20.06
N ILE A 249 0.48 5.54 -18.85
CA ILE A 249 -0.72 5.63 -18.02
C ILE A 249 -1.08 7.05 -17.60
N PHE A 250 -0.14 8.00 -17.71
CA PHE A 250 -0.40 9.39 -17.35
C PHE A 250 -0.96 10.16 -18.55
N GLU A 251 -2.15 10.73 -18.39
CA GLU A 251 -2.79 11.56 -19.42
C GLU A 251 -1.99 12.84 -19.67
N ARG A 252 -1.56 13.46 -18.57
CA ARG A 252 -0.69 14.64 -18.52
C ARG A 252 0.53 14.35 -17.66
N GLY A 253 1.61 15.10 -17.85
CA GLY A 253 2.80 14.94 -17.01
C GLY A 253 3.59 13.65 -17.22
N ARG A 254 3.48 12.99 -18.39
CA ARG A 254 4.21 11.75 -18.72
C ARG A 254 5.71 11.78 -18.44
N ARG A 255 6.35 12.94 -18.57
CA ARG A 255 7.77 13.17 -18.19
C ARG A 255 7.93 13.78 -16.81
N TRP A 256 6.94 14.55 -16.35
CA TRP A 256 6.97 15.27 -15.08
C TRP A 256 6.77 14.34 -13.89
N ILE A 257 5.78 13.44 -13.93
CA ILE A 257 5.48 12.53 -12.83
C ILE A 257 6.67 11.59 -12.52
N PRO A 258 7.32 10.92 -13.51
CA PRO A 258 8.51 10.13 -13.23
C PRO A 258 9.68 10.96 -12.68
N LEU A 259 9.82 12.21 -13.14
CA LEU A 259 10.85 13.12 -12.62
C LEU A 259 10.59 13.48 -11.15
N VAL A 260 9.35 13.86 -10.81
CA VAL A 260 8.92 14.16 -9.45
C VAL A 260 9.08 12.96 -8.53
N HIS A 261 8.69 11.77 -9.01
CA HIS A 261 8.85 10.50 -8.29
C HIS A 261 10.30 10.26 -7.85
N ARG A 262 11.26 10.59 -8.72
CA ARG A 262 12.70 10.47 -8.43
C ARG A 262 13.23 11.56 -7.49
N ILE A 263 12.75 12.79 -7.63
CA ILE A 263 13.32 13.97 -6.94
C ILE A 263 12.73 14.18 -5.54
N GLU A 264 11.41 14.06 -5.40
CA GLU A 264 10.73 14.45 -4.15
C GLU A 264 11.22 13.68 -2.91
N PRO A 265 11.46 12.35 -2.97
CA PRO A 265 11.99 11.61 -1.82
C PRO A 265 13.35 12.13 -1.35
N VAL A 266 14.22 12.53 -2.30
CA VAL A 266 15.54 13.10 -2.00
C VAL A 266 15.39 14.44 -1.28
N LEU A 267 14.52 15.32 -1.79
CA LEU A 267 14.24 16.62 -1.17
C LEU A 267 13.64 16.47 0.23
N LYS A 268 12.71 15.52 0.42
CA LYS A 268 12.14 15.22 1.74
C LYS A 268 13.23 14.79 2.72
N LYS A 269 14.10 13.85 2.33
CA LYS A 269 15.20 13.37 3.18
C LYS A 269 16.17 14.50 3.56
N GLN A 270 16.48 15.41 2.64
CA GLN A 270 17.32 16.59 2.93
C GLN A 270 16.63 17.55 3.91
N LYS A 271 15.33 17.84 3.72
CA LYS A 271 14.55 18.68 4.63
C LYS A 271 14.46 18.09 6.02
N ASP A 272 14.22 16.79 6.15
CA ASP A 272 14.11 16.11 7.44
C ASP A 272 15.46 16.14 8.19
N ARG A 273 16.59 15.95 7.48
CA ARG A 273 17.95 16.11 8.05
C ARG A 273 18.25 17.54 8.48
N PHE A 274 17.82 18.53 7.69
CA PHE A 274 18.00 19.94 8.04
C PHE A 274 17.19 20.31 9.29
N ASN A 275 15.91 19.93 9.34
CA ASN A 275 15.06 20.18 10.51
C ASN A 275 15.58 19.48 11.76
N ALA A 276 16.12 18.27 11.62
CA ALA A 276 16.80 17.56 12.70
C ALA A 276 17.99 18.34 13.26
N PHE A 277 18.86 18.82 12.36
CA PHE A 277 20.03 19.61 12.71
C PHE A 277 19.65 20.91 13.45
N VAL A 278 18.62 21.62 12.95
CA VAL A 278 18.11 22.83 13.60
C VAL A 278 17.64 22.51 15.03
N ARG A 279 16.81 21.47 15.22
CA ARG A 279 16.31 21.07 16.56
C ARG A 279 17.42 20.73 17.55
N LEU A 280 18.49 20.08 17.07
CA LEU A 280 19.64 19.72 17.90
C LEU A 280 20.39 20.96 18.39
N ILE A 281 20.55 21.99 17.53
CA ILE A 281 21.14 23.27 17.93
C ILE A 281 20.25 24.01 18.93
N THR A 282 18.93 24.04 18.74
CA THR A 282 18.02 24.74 19.66
C THR A 282 17.96 24.05 21.03
N SER A 283 17.97 22.71 21.08
CA SER A 283 17.96 21.95 22.33
C SER A 283 19.28 22.08 23.11
N ALA A 284 20.42 22.14 22.42
CA ALA A 284 21.73 22.38 23.05
C ALA A 284 21.84 23.78 23.67
N LYS A 285 21.14 24.78 23.12
CA LYS A 285 21.10 26.14 23.67
C LYS A 285 20.22 26.27 24.92
N GLN A 286 19.20 25.42 25.08
CA GLN A 286 18.31 25.43 26.25
C GLN A 286 18.89 24.70 27.47
N THR A 287 19.93 23.89 27.30
CA THR A 287 20.60 23.15 28.38
C THR A 287 21.83 23.88 28.95
N GLN A 288 22.19 25.04 28.41
CA GLN A 288 23.31 25.87 28.85
C GLN A 288 22.91 27.20 29.50
N GLY A 289 21.63 27.42 29.78
CA GLY A 289 21.11 28.60 30.49
C GLY A 289 20.28 28.19 31.70
#